data_AF-A0AAD5Y005-F1
#
_entry.id   AF-A0AAD5Y005-F1
#
_cell.length_a   1.000
_cell.length_b   1.000
_cell.length_c   1.000
_cell.angle_alpha   90.00
_cell.angle_beta   90.00
_cell.angle_gamma   90.00
#
_symmetry.space_group_name_H-M   'P 1'
#
loop_
_entity.id
_entity.type
_entity.pdbx_description
1 polymer ?
#
loop_
_entity_poly.entity_id
_entity_poly.type
_entity_poly.pdbx_seq_one_letter_code
_entity_poly.pdbx_strand_id
1 'polypeptide(L)' 'MIHENVIDTAQVFPHPKGLPYRHSLKMLVERNLGRFIQTGEHDSFEDARACIDLLKRHIHLSKK' A
#
# COMPACT_ATOMS: atom_id res chain seq x y z
N MET A 1 13.47 11.85 -17.21
CA MET A 1 13.92 11.67 -15.82
C MET A 1 13.53 10.26 -15.39
N ILE A 2 14.49 9.42 -14.99
CA ILE A 2 14.26 8.05 -14.51
C ILE A 2 14.75 8.01 -13.06
N HIS A 3 13.97 7.40 -12.16
CA HIS A 3 14.29 7.28 -10.74
C HIS A 3 14.34 5.80 -10.38
N GLU A 4 15.48 5.33 -9.87
CA GLU A 4 15.70 3.90 -9.63
C GLU A 4 15.23 3.44 -8.24
N ASN A 5 15.19 4.35 -7.28
CA ASN A 5 14.83 4.03 -5.89
C ASN A 5 13.31 4.12 -5.68
N VAL A 6 12.58 3.12 -6.17
CA VAL A 6 11.11 3.07 -6.05
C VAL A 6 10.69 1.93 -5.14
N ILE A 7 9.78 2.22 -4.21
CA ILE A 7 9.14 1.20 -3.38
C ILE A 7 7.66 1.15 -3.77
N ASP A 8 7.23 0.05 -4.36
CA ASP A 8 5.84 -0.19 -4.76
C ASP A 8 5.12 -1.01 -3.69
N THR A 9 4.06 -0.44 -3.11
CA THR A 9 3.24 -1.12 -2.09
C THR A 9 2.58 -2.39 -2.64
N ALA A 10 2.24 -2.46 -3.93
CA ALA A 10 1.68 -3.67 -4.52
C ALA A 10 2.70 -4.81 -4.63
N GLN A 11 4.00 -4.52 -4.65
CA GLN A 11 5.06 -5.53 -4.57
C GLN A 11 5.35 -5.94 -3.13
N VAL A 12 5.37 -4.98 -2.20
CA VAL A 12 5.56 -5.23 -0.76
C VAL A 12 4.45 -6.12 -0.19
N PHE A 13 3.23 -6.00 -0.71
CA PHE A 13 2.06 -6.80 -0.32
C PHE A 13 1.58 -7.65 -1.51
N PRO A 14 2.27 -8.76 -1.83
CA PRO A 14 2.01 -9.53 -3.04
C PRO A 14 0.63 -10.20 -3.00
N HIS A 15 0.00 -10.32 -4.17
CA HIS A 15 -1.21 -11.10 -4.32
C HIS A 15 -0.88 -12.61 -4.29
N PRO A 16 -1.65 -13.47 -3.60
CA PRO A 16 -1.36 -14.92 -3.52
C PRO A 16 -1.30 -15.64 -4.88
N LYS A 17 -2.04 -15.13 -5.87
CA LYS A 17 -2.03 -15.65 -7.26
C LYS A 17 -0.84 -15.15 -8.11
N GLY A 18 0.06 -14.34 -7.54
CA GLY A 18 1.16 -13.71 -8.27
C GLY A 18 0.72 -12.67 -9.31
N LEU A 19 1.69 -12.16 -10.06
CA LEU A 19 1.45 -11.23 -11.17
C LEU A 19 0.60 -11.90 -12.27
N PRO A 20 -0.27 -11.14 -12.97
CA PRO A 20 -0.44 -9.67 -12.93
C PRO A 20 -1.39 -9.18 -11.83
N TYR A 21 -1.94 -10.07 -11.01
CA TYR A 21 -2.92 -9.71 -9.98
C TYR A 21 -2.27 -8.90 -8.86
N ARG A 22 -2.94 -7.80 -8.46
CA ARG A 22 -2.51 -6.90 -7.39
C ARG A 22 -3.71 -6.54 -6.52
N HIS A 23 -3.47 -6.25 -5.25
CA HIS A 23 -4.50 -5.69 -4.38
C HIS A 23 -4.64 -4.18 -4.64
N SER A 24 -5.85 -3.65 -4.54
CA SER A 24 -6.06 -2.19 -4.57
C SER A 24 -5.53 -1.55 -3.28
N LEU A 25 -5.16 -0.27 -3.35
CA LEU A 25 -4.71 0.48 -2.17
C LEU A 25 -5.76 0.44 -1.04
N LYS A 26 -7.03 0.64 -1.39
CA LYS A 26 -8.17 0.53 -0.46
C LYS A 26 -8.18 -0.80 0.29
N MET A 27 -8.03 -1.92 -0.44
CA MET A 27 -8.00 -3.26 0.17
C MET A 27 -6.78 -3.45 1.07
N LEU A 28 -5.60 -2.97 0.65
CA LEU A 28 -4.39 -3.06 1.45
C LEU A 28 -4.53 -2.27 2.76
N VAL A 29 -5.07 -1.06 2.71
CA VAL A 29 -5.26 -0.19 3.87
C VAL A 29 -6.29 -0.79 4.82
N GLU A 30 -7.41 -1.29 4.32
CA GLU A 30 -8.43 -1.96 5.13
C GLU A 30 -7.84 -3.17 5.86
N ARG A 31 -7.15 -4.06 5.13
CA ARG A 31 -6.61 -5.31 5.70
C ARG A 31 -5.46 -5.08 6.69
N ASN A 32 -4.56 -4.15 6.41
CA ASN A 32 -3.32 -4.00 7.18
C ASN A 32 -3.40 -2.89 8.25
N LEU A 33 -4.24 -1.88 8.03
CA LEU A 33 -4.37 -0.72 8.91
C LEU A 33 -5.75 -0.62 9.57
N GLY A 34 -6.76 -1.37 9.11
CA GLY A 34 -8.09 -1.40 9.73
C GLY A 34 -8.90 -0.13 9.54
N ARG A 35 -8.63 0.65 8.49
CA ARG A 35 -9.39 1.87 8.15
C ARG A 35 -9.83 1.87 6.69
N PHE A 36 -10.86 2.65 6.38
CA PHE A 36 -11.31 2.90 5.02
C PHE A 36 -10.72 4.22 4.51
N ILE A 37 -10.37 4.26 3.23
CA ILE A 37 -9.92 5.44 2.49
C ILE A 37 -10.70 5.52 1.18
N GLN A 38 -10.60 6.64 0.45
CA GLN A 38 -11.28 6.83 -0.84
C GLN A 38 -12.79 6.57 -0.69
N THR A 39 -13.39 7.16 0.34
CA THR A 39 -14.84 7.06 0.61
C THR A 39 -15.65 8.09 -0.18
N GLY A 40 -14.98 9.09 -0.75
CA GLY A 40 -15.52 10.04 -1.73
C GLY A 40 -14.60 10.11 -2.95
N GLU A 41 -14.37 11.32 -3.46
CA GLU A 41 -13.38 11.55 -4.52
C GLU A 41 -11.96 11.23 -4.05
N HIS A 42 -11.11 10.84 -4.99
CA HIS A 42 -9.71 10.53 -4.69
C HIS A 42 -8.95 11.79 -4.27
N ASP A 43 -8.31 11.71 -3.09
CA ASP A 43 -7.35 12.69 -2.63
C ASP A 43 -5.93 12.09 -2.67
N SER A 44 -5.08 12.69 -3.49
CA SER A 44 -3.68 12.28 -3.65
C SER A 44 -2.90 12.34 -2.33
N PHE A 45 -3.26 13.26 -1.43
CA PHE A 45 -2.61 13.39 -0.14
C PHE A 45 -2.98 12.27 0.82
N GLU A 46 -4.26 11.89 0.87
CA GLU A 46 -4.72 10.70 1.59
C GLU A 46 -4.01 9.44 1.07
N ASP A 47 -3.97 9.26 -0.25
CA ASP A 47 -3.37 8.09 -0.89
C ASP A 47 -1.86 7.99 -0.60
N ALA A 48 -1.12 9.10 -0.73
CA ALA A 48 0.31 9.14 -0.42
C ALA A 48 0.58 8.80 1.06
N ARG A 49 -0.23 9.35 1.98
CA ARG A 49 -0.11 9.05 3.42
C ARG A 49 -0.40 7.58 3.71
N ALA A 50 -1.45 7.03 3.10
CA ALA A 50 -1.83 5.63 3.27
C ALA A 50 -0.72 4.67 2.79
N CYS A 51 -0.05 4.97 1.68
CA CYS A 51 1.10 4.20 1.21
C CYS A 51 2.25 4.19 2.23
N ILE A 52 2.57 5.33 2.84
CA ILE A 52 3.63 5.43 3.86
C ILE A 52 3.24 4.66 5.14
N ASP A 53 1.97 4.76 5.57
CA ASP A 53 1.50 4.04 6.76
C ASP A 53 1.55 2.52 6.56
N LEU A 54 1.22 2.03 5.36
CA LEU A 54 1.38 0.63 4.98
C LEU A 54 2.84 0.16 5.09
N LEU A 55 3.77 0.96 4.56
CA LEU A 55 5.22 0.67 4.63
C LEU A 55 5.73 0.62 6.06
N LYS A 56 5.32 1.59 6.90
CA LYS A 56 5.67 1.58 8.33
C LYS A 56 5.16 0.33 9.02
N ARG A 57 3.91 -0.07 8.74
CA ARG A 57 3.31 -1.30 9.28
C ARG A 57 4.09 -2.54 8.84
N HIS A 58 4.46 -2.63 7.56
CA HIS A 58 5.27 -3.75 7.04
C HIS A 58 6.60 -3.84 7.78
N ILE A 59 7.37 -2.74 7.83
CA ILE A 59 8.68 -2.68 8.49
C ILE A 59 8.59 -3.07 9.97
N HIS A 60 7.54 -2.63 10.67
CA HIS A 60 7.35 -2.98 12.07
C HIS A 60 7.10 -4.49 12.27
N LEU A 61 6.34 -5.13 11.37
CA LEU A 61 6.09 -6.57 11.43
C LEU A 61 7.32 -7.39 11.04
N SER A 62 8.12 -6.94 10.08
CA SER A 62 9.34 -7.63 9.63
C SER A 62 10.49 -7.63 10.64
N LYS A 63 10.40 -6.84 11.71
CA LYS A 63 11.41 -6.73 12.78
C LYS A 63 11.16 -7.66 13.97
N LYS A 64 10.09 -8.46 13.93
CA LYS A 64 9.85 -9.58 14.86
C LYS A 64 10.35 -10.88 14.26
#